data_AF-A0A1B6DD32-F1
#
_entry.id   AF-A0A1B6DD32-F1
#
_cell.length_a   1.000
_cell.length_b   1.000
_cell.length_c   1.000
_cell.angle_alpha   90.00
_cell.angle_beta   90.00
_cell.angle_gamma   90.00
#
_symmetry.space_group_name_H-M   'P 1'
#
loop_
_entity.id
_entity.type
_entity.pdbx_description
1 polymer ?
#
loop_
_entity_poly.entity_id
_entity_poly.type
_entity_poly.pdbx_seq_one_letter_code
_entity_poly.pdbx_strand_id
1 'polypeptide(L)'
;MFSSGTTGRPKSIMLPDSYFLNEREGRATGQRTLILSSVSWGSGLYSLTSSINRGYTMLYFQERKGEVYLLETVQKYKVKAIVGNPSFFLRMAFHPRLSEYDTSSLIFLYSLGAGLRKENQQLISTKLLNGCNTLLQVYGATEMGVGVASSLSENRMGSCGRVVKGVDFKVIDPSTHRKCSWSKF
;
A
#
# COMPACT_ATOMS: atom_id res chain seq x y z
N MET A 1 -4.10 14.87 -12.02
CA MET A 1 -3.08 13.81 -11.92
C MET A 1 -2.89 13.16 -13.29
N PHE A 2 -1.72 12.59 -13.62
CA PHE A 2 -1.57 11.84 -14.88
C PHE A 2 -1.53 10.33 -14.61
N SER A 3 -2.38 9.58 -15.32
CA SER A 3 -2.27 8.12 -15.37
C SER A 3 -1.08 7.71 -16.24
N SER A 4 -0.53 6.52 -16.02
CA SER A 4 0.53 5.96 -16.87
C SER A 4 0.06 5.60 -18.30
N GLY A 5 -1.26 5.66 -18.56
CA GLY A 5 -1.85 5.37 -19.87
C GLY A 5 -1.91 3.87 -20.17
N THR A 6 -2.93 3.18 -19.63
CA THR A 6 -3.12 1.72 -19.81
C THR A 6 -3.16 1.26 -21.28
N THR A 7 -3.50 2.15 -22.21
CA THR A 7 -3.62 1.85 -23.65
C THR A 7 -2.93 2.90 -24.55
N GLY A 8 -2.05 3.77 -24.02
CA GLY A 8 -1.45 4.83 -24.83
C GLY A 8 -0.76 5.93 -24.02
N ARG A 9 -0.80 7.17 -24.53
CA ARG A 9 -0.13 8.31 -23.88
C ARG A 9 -0.75 8.61 -22.50
N PRO A 10 0.03 9.19 -21.55
CA PRO A 10 -0.48 9.65 -20.27
C PRO A 10 -1.70 10.56 -20.43
N LYS A 11 -2.75 10.30 -19.66
CA LYS A 11 -3.99 11.09 -19.65
C LYS A 11 -4.17 11.79 -18.31
N SER A 12 -4.65 13.02 -18.35
CA SER A 12 -5.03 13.73 -17.14
C SER A 12 -6.31 13.13 -16.55
N ILE A 13 -6.27 12.87 -15.25
CA ILE A 13 -7.38 12.42 -14.42
C ILE A 13 -7.76 13.58 -13.50
N MET A 14 -9.03 13.98 -13.59
CA MET A 14 -9.66 14.96 -12.72
C MET A 14 -10.16 14.23 -11.47
N LEU A 15 -9.65 14.63 -10.31
CA LEU A 15 -10.05 14.05 -9.02
C LEU A 15 -10.88 15.08 -8.25
N PRO A 16 -12.06 14.71 -7.73
CA PRO A 16 -12.83 15.60 -6.87
C PRO A 16 -12.17 15.75 -5.50
N ASP A 17 -12.44 16.84 -4.78
CA ASP A 17 -11.87 17.08 -3.44
C ASP A 17 -12.19 15.95 -2.45
N SER A 18 -13.37 15.34 -2.58
CA SER A 18 -13.80 14.18 -1.79
C SER A 18 -12.86 12.98 -1.89
N TYR A 19 -12.04 12.90 -2.93
CA TYR A 19 -11.00 11.89 -3.08
C TYR A 19 -9.95 11.96 -1.94
N PHE A 20 -9.66 13.16 -1.46
CA PHE A 20 -8.66 13.41 -0.41
C PHE A 20 -9.27 13.51 0.99
N LEU A 21 -10.59 13.72 1.07
CA LEU A 21 -11.34 13.85 2.30
C LEU A 21 -11.87 12.48 2.73
N ASN A 22 -10.97 11.61 3.21
CA ASN A 22 -11.36 10.36 3.83
C ASN A 22 -11.38 10.49 5.36
N GLU A 23 -12.48 11.01 5.90
CA GLU A 23 -12.69 11.22 7.35
C GLU A 23 -12.81 9.91 8.15
N ARG A 24 -12.76 8.75 7.49
CA ARG A 24 -13.05 7.45 8.11
C ARG A 24 -11.82 6.78 8.71
N GLU A 25 -10.63 7.36 8.57
CA GLU A 25 -9.41 6.83 9.16
C GLU A 25 -9.15 7.48 10.52
N GLY A 26 -8.93 6.66 11.55
CA GLY A 26 -8.62 7.15 12.90
C GLY A 26 -7.32 7.95 12.97
N ARG A 27 -7.21 8.79 14.00
CA ARG A 27 -5.98 9.54 14.30
C ARG A 27 -4.80 8.59 14.50
N ALA A 28 -3.66 8.98 13.95
CA ALA A 28 -2.39 8.26 14.05
C ALA A 28 -1.30 9.18 14.60
N THR A 29 -1.66 10.10 15.50
CA THR A 29 -0.74 11.05 16.12
C THR A 29 0.43 10.34 16.78
N GLY A 30 1.65 10.82 16.52
CA GLY A 30 2.89 10.21 17.01
C GLY A 30 3.36 8.97 16.23
N GLN A 31 2.59 8.48 15.26
CA GLN A 31 3.05 7.45 14.33
C GLN A 31 4.03 8.05 13.31
N ARG A 32 5.10 7.31 13.00
CA ARG A 32 5.98 7.61 11.87
C ARG A 32 5.72 6.61 10.75
N THR A 33 5.38 7.12 9.58
CA THR A 33 5.07 6.30 8.40
C THR A 33 5.97 6.68 7.25
N LEU A 34 6.69 5.68 6.72
CA LEU A 34 7.56 5.84 5.57
C LEU A 34 6.78 5.65 4.27
N ILE A 35 6.83 6.64 3.39
CA ILE A 35 6.13 6.61 2.10
C ILE A 35 7.16 6.43 0.99
N LEU A 36 7.07 5.32 0.27
CA LEU A 36 7.99 4.99 -0.83
C LEU A 36 7.48 5.43 -2.21
N SER A 37 6.25 5.94 -2.27
CA SER A 37 5.64 6.47 -3.48
C SER A 37 5.88 7.97 -3.59
N SER A 38 6.30 8.44 -4.77
CA SER A 38 6.48 9.87 -5.00
C SER A 38 5.15 10.62 -4.93
N VAL A 39 5.15 11.86 -4.44
CA VAL A 39 3.94 12.71 -4.37
C VAL A 39 3.30 13.00 -5.74
N SER A 40 4.03 12.80 -6.84
CA SER A 40 3.47 12.88 -8.19
C SER A 40 2.54 11.70 -8.53
N TRP A 41 2.61 10.61 -7.76
CA TRP A 41 1.73 9.44 -7.86
C TRP A 41 0.55 9.54 -6.90
N GLY A 42 -0.55 8.88 -7.23
CA GLY A 42 -1.81 9.04 -6.50
C GLY A 42 -1.69 8.53 -5.07
N SER A 43 -0.93 7.46 -4.87
CA SER A 43 -0.60 6.94 -3.55
C SER A 43 0.28 7.88 -2.72
N GLY A 44 1.23 8.60 -3.34
CA GLY A 44 2.06 9.58 -2.64
C GLY A 44 1.26 10.81 -2.22
N LEU A 45 0.44 11.36 -3.12
CA LEU A 45 -0.43 12.50 -2.82
C LEU A 45 -1.51 12.14 -1.78
N TYR A 46 -2.11 10.95 -1.90
CA TYR A 46 -3.04 10.43 -0.88
C TYR A 46 -2.36 10.28 0.48
N SER A 47 -1.12 9.78 0.50
CA SER A 47 -0.37 9.65 1.76
C SER A 47 -0.07 11.02 2.39
N LEU A 48 0.30 12.02 1.60
CA LEU A 48 0.54 13.37 2.08
C LEU A 48 -0.72 13.96 2.74
N THR A 49 -1.85 13.92 2.06
CA THR A 49 -3.13 14.41 2.60
C THR A 49 -3.59 13.62 3.82
N SER A 50 -3.47 12.29 3.78
CA SER A 50 -3.73 11.40 4.92
C SER A 50 -2.85 11.72 6.13
N SER A 51 -1.58 12.09 5.94
CA SER A 51 -0.67 12.47 7.03
C SER A 51 -1.14 13.70 7.79
N ILE A 52 -1.66 14.69 7.06
CA ILE A 52 -2.22 15.92 7.63
C ILE A 52 -3.52 15.58 8.37
N ASN A 53 -4.43 14.87 7.72
CA ASN A 53 -5.75 14.54 8.28
C ASN A 53 -5.66 13.67 9.54
N ARG A 54 -4.73 12.71 9.56
CA ARG A 54 -4.56 11.76 10.68
C ARG A 54 -3.51 12.19 11.70
N GLY A 55 -2.71 13.19 11.38
CA GLY A 55 -1.68 13.75 12.25
C GLY A 55 -0.44 12.85 12.45
N TYR A 56 -0.12 11.97 11.51
CA TYR A 56 1.10 11.15 11.59
C TYR A 56 2.30 11.86 10.95
N THR A 57 3.51 11.55 11.40
CA THR A 57 4.74 12.03 10.78
C THR A 57 5.04 11.24 9.51
N MET A 58 4.93 11.88 8.35
CA MET A 58 5.32 11.32 7.06
C MET A 58 6.84 11.41 6.89
N LEU A 59 7.51 10.27 6.77
CA LEU A 59 8.89 10.20 6.28
C LEU A 59 8.84 9.98 4.76
N TYR A 60 9.62 10.76 4.03
CA TYR A 60 9.62 10.78 2.59
C TYR A 60 11.03 10.99 2.06
N PHE A 61 11.37 10.35 0.94
CA PHE A 61 12.66 10.53 0.29
C PHE A 61 12.49 11.27 -1.03
N GLN A 62 13.40 12.21 -1.28
CA GLN A 62 13.45 12.93 -2.55
C GLN A 62 13.85 12.02 -3.72
N GLU A 63 14.63 10.97 -3.45
CA GLU A 63 15.14 10.04 -4.45
C GLU A 63 14.84 8.59 -4.06
N ARG A 64 14.83 7.69 -5.04
CA ARG A 64 14.77 6.25 -4.78
C ARG A 64 16.05 5.81 -4.09
N LYS A 65 15.96 5.48 -2.81
CA LYS A 65 17.07 4.94 -2.03
C LYS A 65 17.04 3.41 -2.02
N GLY A 66 18.22 2.82 -1.89
CA GLY A 66 18.40 1.37 -1.77
C GLY A 66 17.90 0.82 -0.43
N GLU A 67 17.83 -0.50 -0.34
CA GLU A 67 17.29 -1.27 0.77
C GLU A 67 18.01 -1.01 2.08
N VAL A 68 19.34 -0.91 2.04
CA VAL A 68 20.17 -0.55 3.20
C VAL A 68 19.66 0.74 3.83
N TYR A 69 19.45 1.77 3.00
CA TYR A 69 18.98 3.06 3.48
C TYR A 69 17.53 2.99 4.02
N LEU A 70 16.68 2.15 3.43
CA LEU A 70 15.34 1.89 3.96
C LEU A 70 15.42 1.28 5.36
N LEU A 71 16.26 0.25 5.54
CA LEU A 71 16.47 -0.42 6.81
C LEU A 71 17.08 0.50 7.87
N GLU A 72 18.09 1.30 7.50
CA GLU A 72 18.66 2.34 8.36
C GLU A 72 17.61 3.36 8.81
N THR A 73 16.73 3.78 7.89
CA THR A 73 15.64 4.71 8.19
C THR A 73 14.65 4.09 9.18
N VAL A 74 14.27 2.83 8.96
CA VAL A 74 13.38 2.10 9.87
C VAL A 74 13.96 2.07 11.28
N GLN A 75 15.22 1.67 11.42
CA GLN A 75 15.91 1.60 12.71
C GLN A 75 16.07 2.97 13.36
N LYS A 76 16.56 3.96 12.62
CA LYS A 76 16.88 5.31 13.13
C LYS A 76 15.64 6.05 13.62
N TYR A 77 14.57 6.02 12.83
CA TYR A 77 13.35 6.79 13.14
C TYR A 77 12.28 5.96 13.85
N LYS A 78 12.53 4.66 14.08
CA LYS A 78 11.55 3.73 14.65
C LYS A 78 10.23 3.77 13.86
N VAL A 79 10.35 3.54 12.55
CA VAL A 79 9.21 3.57 11.62
C VAL A 79 8.19 2.52 12.03
N LYS A 80 6.92 2.93 12.09
CA LYS A 80 5.81 2.05 12.50
C LYS A 80 5.05 1.46 11.33
N ALA A 81 4.99 2.20 10.22
CA ALA A 81 4.36 1.71 9.00
C ALA A 81 5.12 2.11 7.75
N ILE A 82 5.05 1.28 6.70
CA ILE A 82 5.57 1.63 5.36
C ILE A 82 4.45 1.49 4.34
N VAL A 83 4.30 2.47 3.47
CA VAL A 83 3.38 2.42 2.31
C VAL A 83 4.21 2.35 1.04
N GLY A 84 4.00 1.31 0.22
CA GLY A 84 4.82 1.13 -0.97
C GLY A 84 4.39 -0.01 -1.88
N ASN A 85 5.10 -0.10 -3.01
CA ASN A 85 4.97 -1.22 -3.92
C ASN A 85 5.59 -2.50 -3.29
N PRO A 86 4.98 -3.68 -3.48
CA PRO A 86 5.46 -4.94 -2.88
C PRO A 86 6.93 -5.28 -3.20
N SER A 87 7.47 -4.81 -4.33
CA SER A 87 8.87 -5.04 -4.69
C SER A 87 9.85 -4.48 -3.66
N PHE A 88 9.54 -3.36 -3.00
CA PHE A 88 10.40 -2.81 -1.94
C PHE A 88 10.44 -3.73 -0.72
N PHE A 89 9.29 -4.27 -0.31
CA PHE A 89 9.21 -5.17 0.84
C PHE A 89 9.93 -6.48 0.58
N LEU A 90 9.82 -7.05 -0.63
CA LEU A 90 10.57 -8.24 -1.01
C LEU A 90 12.08 -7.97 -0.99
N ARG A 91 12.51 -6.87 -1.60
CA ARG A 91 13.92 -6.48 -1.63
C ARG A 91 14.49 -6.30 -0.22
N MET A 92 13.74 -5.66 0.69
CA MET A 92 14.12 -5.55 2.11
C MET A 92 14.18 -6.92 2.80
N ALA A 93 13.15 -7.77 2.60
CA ALA A 93 13.06 -9.09 3.24
C ALA A 93 14.15 -10.07 2.78
N PHE A 94 14.59 -9.95 1.53
CA PHE A 94 15.68 -10.75 0.95
C PHE A 94 17.06 -10.12 1.14
N HIS A 95 17.15 -8.91 1.69
CA HIS A 95 18.43 -8.22 1.77
C HIS A 95 19.40 -9.01 2.68
N PRO A 96 20.63 -9.33 2.23
CA PRO A 96 21.57 -10.16 2.99
C PRO A 96 21.90 -9.58 4.38
N ARG A 97 21.89 -8.25 4.47
CA ARG A 97 22.21 -7.50 5.70
C ARG A 97 20.99 -7.22 6.59
N LEU A 98 19.81 -7.77 6.29
CA LEU A 98 18.59 -7.48 7.06
C LEU A 98 18.77 -7.72 8.58
N SER A 99 19.49 -8.77 8.96
CA SER A 99 19.75 -9.11 10.36
C SER A 99 20.62 -8.10 11.11
N GLU A 100 21.29 -7.18 10.41
CA GLU A 100 22.07 -6.10 11.02
C GLU A 100 21.21 -4.92 11.48
N TYR A 101 19.92 -4.90 11.13
CA TYR A 101 19.01 -3.79 11.41
C TYR A 101 17.84 -4.21 12.31
N ASP A 102 17.57 -3.39 13.32
CA ASP A 102 16.38 -3.50 14.15
C ASP A 102 15.15 -2.98 13.39
N THR A 103 14.30 -3.93 12.95
CA THR A 103 13.02 -3.65 12.31
C THR A 103 11.82 -3.86 13.24
N SER A 104 12.05 -4.08 14.54
CA SER A 104 10.98 -4.40 15.52
C SER A 104 9.95 -3.29 15.71
N SER A 105 10.26 -2.05 15.30
CA SER A 105 9.28 -0.96 15.31
C SER A 105 8.20 -1.10 14.22
N LEU A 106 8.45 -1.90 13.17
CA LEU A 106 7.48 -2.07 12.08
C LEU A 106 6.28 -2.88 12.54
N ILE A 107 5.10 -2.28 12.41
CA ILE A 107 3.83 -2.91 12.73
C ILE A 107 2.98 -3.11 11.48
N PHE A 108 3.01 -2.18 10.52
CA PHE A 108 2.17 -2.26 9.32
C PHE A 108 2.97 -2.09 8.03
N LEU A 109 2.67 -2.92 7.04
CA LEU A 109 3.09 -2.69 5.66
C LEU A 109 1.85 -2.56 4.79
N TYR A 110 1.72 -1.46 4.06
CA TYR A 110 0.63 -1.25 3.09
C TYR A 110 1.18 -1.45 1.69
N SER A 111 0.81 -2.57 1.08
CA SER A 111 1.22 -2.99 -0.27
C SER A 111 0.19 -2.56 -1.29
N LEU A 112 0.63 -1.77 -2.28
CA LEU A 112 -0.25 -1.23 -3.33
C LEU A 112 0.42 -1.16 -4.70
N GLY A 113 -0.40 -1.04 -5.74
CA GLY A 113 0.05 -0.80 -7.12
C GLY A 113 0.64 -2.03 -7.85
N ALA A 114 0.75 -3.19 -7.19
CA ALA A 114 1.05 -4.46 -7.83
C ALA A 114 0.52 -5.62 -6.96
N GLY A 115 0.23 -6.75 -7.60
CA GLY A 115 -0.19 -7.97 -6.91
C GLY A 115 0.95 -8.64 -6.15
N LEU A 116 0.61 -9.31 -5.05
CA LEU A 116 1.56 -10.05 -4.23
C LEU A 116 1.01 -11.45 -3.93
N ARG A 117 1.80 -12.49 -4.25
CA ARG A 117 1.44 -13.89 -4.00
C ARG A 117 1.47 -14.22 -2.51
N LYS A 118 0.72 -15.24 -2.10
CA LYS A 118 0.60 -15.69 -0.71
C LYS A 118 1.96 -16.02 -0.08
N GLU A 119 2.83 -16.70 -0.82
CA GLU A 119 4.14 -17.15 -0.33
C GLU A 119 5.05 -15.96 -0.04
N ASN A 120 4.99 -14.94 -0.91
CA ASN A 120 5.71 -13.69 -0.75
C ASN A 120 5.19 -12.87 0.44
N GLN A 121 3.88 -12.87 0.67
CA GLN A 121 3.28 -12.21 1.85
C GLN A 121 3.73 -12.88 3.15
N GLN A 122 3.75 -14.22 3.17
CA GLN A 122 4.23 -14.99 4.31
C GLN A 122 5.70 -14.69 4.61
N LEU A 123 6.56 -14.70 3.57
CA LEU A 123 7.97 -14.39 3.72
C LEU A 123 8.19 -12.99 4.29
N ILE A 124 7.55 -11.97 3.71
CA ILE A 124 7.65 -10.59 4.19
C ILE A 124 7.20 -10.48 5.64
N SER A 125 6.07 -11.11 5.99
CA SER A 125 5.54 -11.07 7.35
C SER A 125 6.51 -11.70 8.35
N THR A 126 7.09 -12.85 8.02
CA THR A 126 8.10 -13.51 8.85
C THR A 126 9.38 -12.67 8.99
N LYS A 127 9.86 -12.04 7.91
CA LYS A 127 11.15 -11.34 7.90
C LYS A 127 11.12 -9.91 8.41
N LEU A 128 10.02 -9.18 8.21
CA LEU A 128 9.93 -7.74 8.50
C LEU A 128 8.88 -7.38 9.56
N LEU A 129 7.95 -8.30 9.87
CA LEU A 129 6.82 -8.04 10.78
C LEU A 129 6.78 -9.03 11.94
N ASN A 130 7.90 -9.69 12.27
CA ASN A 130 7.99 -10.67 13.36
C ASN A 130 6.92 -11.80 13.28
N GLY A 131 6.53 -12.17 12.06
CA GLY A 131 5.49 -13.17 11.81
C GLY A 131 4.05 -12.65 11.91
N CYS A 132 3.83 -11.38 12.25
CA CYS A 132 2.50 -10.80 12.31
C CYS A 132 1.89 -10.61 10.90
N ASN A 133 0.61 -10.95 10.75
CA ASN A 133 -0.13 -10.81 9.50
C ASN A 133 -0.68 -9.39 9.32
N THR A 134 0.21 -8.40 9.31
CA THR A 134 -0.10 -6.97 9.22
C THR A 134 0.44 -6.31 7.94
N LEU A 135 0.77 -7.14 6.95
CA LEU A 135 0.95 -6.74 5.55
C LEU A 135 -0.44 -6.64 4.89
N LEU A 136 -0.93 -5.42 4.75
CA LEU A 136 -2.25 -5.10 4.22
C LEU A 136 -2.14 -4.76 2.72
N GLN A 137 -2.98 -5.38 1.91
CA GLN A 137 -3.06 -5.09 0.48
C GLN A 137 -4.07 -3.98 0.22
N VAL A 138 -3.76 -3.13 -0.76
CA VAL A 138 -4.66 -2.09 -1.25
C VAL A 138 -4.68 -2.15 -2.77
N TYR A 139 -5.86 -2.40 -3.34
CA TYR A 139 -6.11 -2.38 -4.76
C TYR A 139 -6.91 -1.14 -5.15
N GLY A 140 -6.37 -0.45 -6.15
CA GLY A 140 -6.82 0.86 -6.57
C GLY A 140 -6.25 1.22 -7.93
N ALA A 141 -6.78 2.31 -8.50
CA ALA A 141 -6.27 2.92 -9.71
C ALA A 141 -6.35 4.44 -9.56
N THR A 142 -5.65 5.19 -10.41
CA THR A 142 -5.68 6.66 -10.33
C THR A 142 -7.09 7.18 -10.61
N GLU A 143 -7.84 6.49 -11.47
CA GLU A 143 -9.18 6.82 -11.94
C GLU A 143 -10.27 6.57 -10.90
N MET A 144 -10.07 5.64 -9.96
CA MET A 144 -11.08 5.24 -8.98
C MET A 144 -10.66 5.44 -7.53
N GLY A 145 -9.37 5.71 -7.28
CA GLY A 145 -8.81 5.67 -5.93
C GLY A 145 -8.71 4.25 -5.39
N VAL A 146 -8.96 4.10 -4.10
CA VAL A 146 -8.95 2.80 -3.43
C VAL A 146 -10.32 2.14 -3.59
N GLY A 147 -10.35 0.96 -4.21
CA GLY A 147 -11.58 0.19 -4.41
C GLY A 147 -11.71 -1.04 -3.52
N VAL A 148 -10.59 -1.69 -3.23
CA VAL A 148 -10.54 -2.91 -2.40
C VAL A 148 -9.34 -2.81 -1.47
N ALA A 149 -9.52 -3.15 -0.20
CA ALA A 149 -8.45 -3.14 0.78
C ALA A 149 -8.61 -4.26 1.82
N SER A 150 -7.48 -4.79 2.29
CA SER A 150 -7.46 -5.65 3.47
C SER A 150 -7.56 -4.81 4.74
N SER A 151 -8.25 -5.34 5.76
CA SER A 151 -8.30 -4.79 7.11
C SER A 151 -7.68 -5.78 8.10
N LEU A 152 -7.35 -5.35 9.32
CA LEU A 152 -6.80 -6.26 10.33
C LEU A 152 -7.76 -7.40 10.70
N SER A 153 -9.06 -7.16 10.65
CA SER A 153 -10.07 -8.19 10.91
C SER A 153 -10.29 -9.14 9.72
N GLU A 154 -9.91 -8.76 8.51
CA GLU A 154 -10.15 -9.53 7.28
C GLU A 154 -8.90 -9.64 6.38
N ASN A 155 -7.72 -9.78 6.98
CA ASN A 155 -6.48 -9.93 6.21
C ASN A 155 -6.20 -11.40 5.85
N ARG A 156 -6.64 -11.84 4.67
CA ARG A 156 -6.34 -13.18 4.15
C ARG A 156 -5.18 -13.13 3.17
N MET A 157 -4.09 -13.86 3.45
CA MET A 157 -2.98 -13.93 2.52
C MET A 157 -3.41 -14.50 1.15
N GLY A 158 -2.88 -13.91 0.07
CA GLY A 158 -3.27 -14.16 -1.32
C GLY A 158 -4.50 -13.35 -1.79
N SER A 159 -5.15 -12.60 -0.91
CA SER A 159 -6.24 -11.68 -1.25
C SER A 159 -5.79 -10.23 -1.23
N CYS A 160 -6.44 -9.37 -2.02
CA CYS A 160 -6.33 -7.91 -1.92
C CYS A 160 -7.34 -7.30 -0.92
N GLY A 161 -8.17 -8.12 -0.28
CA GLY A 161 -9.12 -7.72 0.76
C GLY A 161 -10.57 -7.66 0.30
N ARG A 162 -11.34 -6.73 0.88
CA ARG A 162 -12.77 -6.52 0.61
C ARG A 162 -13.02 -5.18 -0.06
N VAL A 163 -14.13 -5.10 -0.78
CA VAL A 163 -14.59 -3.84 -1.38
C VAL A 163 -14.79 -2.81 -0.28
N VAL A 164 -14.24 -1.60 -0.46
CA VAL A 164 -14.35 -0.54 0.54
C VAL A 164 -15.76 0.05 0.57
N LYS A 165 -16.17 0.57 1.72
CA LYS A 165 -17.52 1.12 1.92
C LYS A 165 -17.79 2.29 0.97
N GLY A 166 -18.87 2.20 0.21
CA GLY A 166 -19.29 3.23 -0.76
C GLY A 166 -18.80 2.96 -2.19
N VAL A 167 -18.21 1.78 -2.43
CA VAL A 167 -17.82 1.33 -3.77
C VAL A 167 -18.51 -0.01 -4.06
N ASP A 168 -18.89 -0.22 -5.32
CA ASP A 168 -19.42 -1.48 -5.82
C ASP A 168 -18.46 -2.08 -6.86
N PHE A 169 -18.20 -3.38 -6.77
CA PHE A 169 -17.39 -4.12 -7.75
C PHE A 169 -18.18 -5.25 -8.38
N LYS A 170 -17.90 -5.50 -9.66
CA LYS A 170 -18.34 -6.69 -10.37
C LYS A 170 -17.20 -7.22 -11.24
N VAL A 171 -17.12 -8.54 -11.36
CA VAL A 171 -16.23 -9.21 -12.32
C VAL A 171 -17.05 -9.53 -13.57
N ILE A 172 -16.56 -9.11 -14.72
CA ILE A 172 -17.19 -9.33 -16.02
C ILE A 172 -16.27 -10.23 -16.86
N ASP A 173 -16.84 -11.26 -17.47
CA ASP A 173 -16.15 -12.07 -18.47
C ASP A 173 -15.89 -11.21 -19.72
N PRO A 174 -14.62 -11.04 -20.16
CA PRO A 174 -14.28 -10.17 -21.28
C PRO A 174 -14.81 -10.67 -22.63
N SER A 175 -15.11 -11.97 -22.77
CA SER A 175 -15.62 -12.56 -24.01
C SER A 175 -17.14 -12.48 -24.10
N THR A 176 -17.84 -12.70 -22.99
CA THR A 176 -19.31 -12.75 -22.97
C THR A 176 -19.96 -11.47 -22.46
N HIS A 177 -19.19 -10.56 -21.86
CA HIS A 177 -19.66 -9.35 -21.17
C HIS A 177 -20.68 -9.60 -20.05
N ARG A 178 -20.81 -10.86 -19.59
CA ARG A 178 -21.72 -11.25 -18.51
C ARG A 178 -21.02 -11.16 -17.16
N LYS A 179 -21.80 -10.88 -16.12
CA LYS A 179 -21.34 -10.89 -14.73
C LYS A 179 -20.96 -12.32 -14.31
N CYS A 180 -19.74 -12.49 -13.83
CA CYS A 180 -19.30 -13.75 -13.23
C CYS A 180 -19.98 -13.95 -11.86
N SER A 181 -20.34 -15.20 -11.53
CA SER A 181 -20.79 -15.53 -10.17
C SER A 181 -19.58 -15.59 -9.23
N TRP A 182 -19.76 -15.10 -7.99
CA TRP A 182 -18.72 -15.15 -6.96
C TRP A 182 -18.36 -16.58 -6.51
N SER A 183 -19.20 -17.58 -6.84
CA SER A 183 -19.01 -18.99 -6.49
C SER A 183 -17.88 -19.70 -7.25
N LYS A 184 -17.13 -19.01 -8.12
CA LYS A 184 -16.08 -19.59 -8.96
C LYS A 184 -14.63 -19.22 -8.53
N PHE A 185 -14.42 -18.54 -7.39
CA PHE A 185 -13.10 -18.08 -6.92
C PHE A 185 -12.88 -18.28 -5.42
#